data_AF-A0A8T0MSV1-F1
#
_entry.id   AF-A0A8T0MSV1-F1
#
_cell.length_a   1.000
_cell.length_b   1.000
_cell.length_c   1.000
_cell.angle_alpha   90.00
_cell.angle_beta   90.00
_cell.angle_gamma   90.00
#
_symmetry.space_group_name_H-M   'P 1'
#
loop_
_entity.id
_entity.type
_entity.pdbx_description
1 polymer ?
#
loop_
_entity_poly.entity_id
_entity_poly.type
_entity_poly.pdbx_seq_one_letter_code
_entity_poly.pdbx_strand_id
1 'polypeptide(L)'
;MKLIDAVQRLGISYHFQDEIHASLQKLKSIEFDSESLYQISLQFWLLRQERYYVSCDVFQSFMDNQQNLKVSLASDVRALLALYEAAHLGTPDEQLLTEAQRQTTSLLKSMGDHLEKPLADKVRHALQTPSFRRMKRLEARQYIPLYEQDKEDCNELALELAKLDFYLLQRIHREEVKEICEWYHGLESPQRLFYARHRPTEAYFWALGVYYEPQYAKARKLLAKFIATITPYDDTFDNYGIWEELQPFADVMQRWDMKEVEKLNGCYSDFARFMFGTMIEIENALPKDTGRRNVNFIRDIINQVCKGHVTEIG
;
A
#
# COMPACT_ATOMS: atom_id res chain seq x y z
N MET A 1 13.34 5.61 18.95
CA MET A 1 13.49 5.44 17.49
C MET A 1 13.42 3.98 17.07
N LYS A 2 14.40 3.11 17.41
CA LYS A 2 14.41 1.69 17.01
C LYS A 2 13.09 0.95 17.29
N LEU A 3 12.58 1.09 18.53
CA LEU A 3 11.30 0.46 18.90
C LEU A 3 10.12 0.98 18.07
N ILE A 4 10.09 2.28 17.74
CA ILE A 4 9.03 2.88 16.91
C ILE A 4 9.06 2.27 15.51
N ASP A 5 10.24 2.19 14.89
CA ASP A 5 10.40 1.55 13.58
C ASP A 5 10.00 0.07 13.63
N ALA A 6 10.42 -0.65 14.68
CA ALA A 6 10.06 -2.05 14.88
C ALA A 6 8.54 -2.24 14.99
N VAL A 7 7.83 -1.49 15.83
CA VAL A 7 6.36 -1.65 15.98
C VAL A 7 5.60 -1.29 14.69
N GLN A 8 6.09 -0.32 13.91
CA GLN A 8 5.53 0.01 12.60
C GLN A 8 5.71 -1.13 11.60
N ARG A 9 6.91 -1.72 11.51
CA ARG A 9 7.21 -2.82 10.59
C ARG A 9 6.58 -4.14 11.01
N LEU A 10 6.45 -4.38 12.32
CA LEU A 10 5.69 -5.50 12.89
C LEU A 10 4.18 -5.34 12.68
N GLY A 11 3.71 -4.16 12.29
CA GLY A 11 2.32 -3.89 12.00
C GLY A 11 1.44 -3.73 13.26
N ILE A 12 2.03 -3.43 14.41
CA ILE A 12 1.28 -3.22 15.66
C ILE A 12 1.23 -1.75 16.06
N SER A 13 1.75 -0.85 15.22
CA SER A 13 1.78 0.60 15.49
C SER A 13 0.40 1.24 15.64
N TYR A 14 -0.66 0.64 15.10
CA TYR A 14 -2.01 1.17 15.22
C TYR A 14 -2.56 1.09 16.66
N HIS A 15 -1.94 0.29 17.54
CA HIS A 15 -2.25 0.27 18.98
C HIS A 15 -1.57 1.40 19.76
N PHE A 16 -0.56 2.06 19.17
CA PHE A 16 0.33 3.01 19.84
C PHE A 16 0.37 4.36 19.13
N GLN A 17 -0.71 4.75 18.46
CA GLN A 17 -0.72 5.94 17.60
C GLN A 17 -0.39 7.21 18.38
N ASP A 18 -0.93 7.36 19.59
CA ASP A 18 -0.72 8.53 20.43
C ASP A 18 0.72 8.59 20.97
N GLU A 19 1.27 7.46 21.43
CA GLU A 19 2.63 7.37 21.93
C GLU A 19 3.67 7.59 20.83
N ILE A 20 3.42 7.03 19.63
CA ILE A 20 4.26 7.26 18.46
C ILE A 20 4.20 8.74 18.08
N HIS A 21 3.00 9.33 17.99
CA HIS A 21 2.85 10.74 17.66
C HIS A 21 3.60 11.64 18.66
N ALA A 22 3.38 11.44 19.96
CA ALA A 22 4.06 12.21 21.01
C ALA A 22 5.59 12.04 20.95
N SER A 23 6.08 10.84 20.64
CA SER A 23 7.52 10.57 20.50
C SER A 23 8.12 11.28 19.29
N LEU A 24 7.40 11.31 18.16
CA LEU A 24 7.86 12.00 16.95
C LEU A 24 7.84 13.53 17.11
N GLN A 25 6.87 14.08 17.84
CA GLN A 25 6.88 15.51 18.19
C GLN A 25 8.13 15.90 18.99
N LYS A 26 8.52 15.08 19.98
CA LYS A 26 9.77 15.28 20.73
C LYS A 26 10.98 15.14 19.81
N LEU A 27 10.99 14.12 18.96
CA LEU A 27 12.10 13.85 18.04
C LEU A 27 12.33 14.98 17.03
N LYS A 28 11.29 15.71 16.64
CA LYS A 28 11.38 16.89 15.77
C LYS A 28 12.20 18.02 16.39
N SER A 29 12.18 18.16 17.72
CA SER A 29 12.96 19.19 18.43
C SER A 29 14.42 18.80 18.69
N ILE A 30 14.81 17.56 18.38
CA ILE A 30 16.18 17.09 18.57
C ILE A 30 17.00 17.44 17.32
N GLU A 31 18.10 18.15 17.51
CA GLU A 31 19.02 18.49 16.44
C GLU A 31 19.68 17.24 15.83
N PHE A 32 19.96 17.29 14.53
CA PHE A 32 20.64 16.24 13.79
C PHE A 32 22.17 16.32 14.00
N ASP A 33 22.63 16.35 15.25
CA ASP A 33 24.04 16.52 15.63
C ASP A 33 24.70 15.21 16.10
N SER A 34 24.36 14.10 15.43
CA SER A 34 24.90 12.79 15.75
C SER A 34 25.99 12.40 14.75
N GLU A 35 27.15 11.95 15.25
CA GLU A 35 28.20 11.34 14.41
C GLU A 35 27.79 9.96 13.85
N SER A 36 26.68 9.40 14.31
CA SER A 36 26.14 8.12 13.82
C SER A 36 25.23 8.31 12.61
N LEU A 37 25.68 7.83 11.44
CA LEU A 37 24.86 7.77 10.22
C LEU A 37 23.58 6.97 10.44
N TYR A 38 23.65 5.88 11.22
CA TYR A 38 22.47 5.07 11.54
C TYR A 38 21.40 5.87 12.29
N GLN A 39 21.78 6.64 13.31
CA GLN A 39 20.83 7.43 14.10
C GLN A 39 20.19 8.55 13.27
N ILE A 40 20.99 9.28 12.49
CA ILE A 40 20.49 10.36 11.61
C ILE A 40 19.56 9.79 10.54
N SER A 41 19.93 8.66 9.91
CA SER A 41 19.10 8.01 8.90
C SER A 41 17.75 7.55 9.49
N LEU A 42 17.77 6.96 10.68
CA LEU A 42 16.56 6.50 11.35
C LEU A 42 15.67 7.67 11.80
N GLN A 43 16.25 8.74 12.32
CA GLN A 43 15.50 9.96 12.69
C GLN A 43 14.85 10.59 11.45
N PHE A 44 15.62 10.75 10.37
CA PHE A 44 15.14 11.26 9.09
C PHE A 44 13.97 10.40 8.56
N TRP A 45 14.14 9.08 8.54
CA TRP A 45 13.13 8.11 8.12
C TRP A 45 11.82 8.24 8.93
N LEU A 46 11.92 8.24 10.26
CA LEU A 46 10.77 8.33 11.16
C LEU A 46 10.00 9.64 11.03
N LEU A 47 10.70 10.76 10.84
CA LEU A 47 10.07 12.07 10.69
C LEU A 47 9.45 12.25 9.30
N ARG A 48 10.17 11.89 8.24
CA ARG A 48 9.69 12.09 6.86
C ARG A 48 8.52 11.19 6.48
N GLN A 49 8.47 9.95 6.98
CA GLN A 49 7.32 9.08 6.70
C GLN A 49 6.00 9.65 7.26
N GLU A 50 6.07 10.42 8.35
CA GLU A 50 4.95 11.17 8.94
C GLU A 50 4.82 12.60 8.37
N ARG A 51 5.47 12.87 7.22
CA ARG A 51 5.37 14.13 6.46
C ARG A 51 5.96 15.35 7.17
N TYR A 52 6.80 15.17 8.18
CA TYR A 52 7.60 16.27 8.71
C TYR A 52 8.72 16.62 7.72
N TYR A 53 8.87 17.92 7.44
CA TYR A 53 9.99 18.40 6.65
C TYR A 53 11.29 18.28 7.45
N VAL A 54 12.29 17.66 6.85
CA VAL A 54 13.67 17.53 7.34
C VAL A 54 14.58 17.68 6.13
N SER A 55 15.52 18.63 6.09
CA SER A 55 16.42 18.78 4.93
C SER A 55 17.30 17.53 4.73
N CYS A 56 17.58 17.14 3.48
CA CYS A 56 18.56 16.08 3.19
C CYS A 56 20.00 16.49 3.53
N ASP A 57 20.26 17.78 3.77
CA ASP A 57 21.58 18.31 4.14
C ASP A 57 22.11 17.74 5.47
N VAL A 58 21.23 17.14 6.29
CA VAL A 58 21.63 16.38 7.50
C VAL A 58 22.60 15.25 7.17
N PHE A 59 22.65 14.80 5.91
CA PHE A 59 23.57 13.76 5.46
C PHE A 59 24.89 14.31 4.90
N GLN A 60 25.03 15.63 4.70
CA GLN A 60 26.20 16.24 4.07
C GLN A 60 27.50 15.91 4.82
N SER A 61 27.43 15.81 6.14
CA SER A 61 28.57 15.47 7.00
C SER A 61 29.08 14.03 6.79
N PHE A 62 28.31 13.15 6.16
CA PHE A 62 28.68 11.77 5.82
C PHE A 62 29.19 11.61 4.39
N MET A 63 29.20 12.69 3.62
CA MET A 63 29.69 12.72 2.25
C MET A 63 31.12 13.28 2.20
N ASP A 64 31.88 12.87 1.20
CA ASP A 64 33.17 13.45 0.85
C ASP A 64 33.01 14.65 -0.11
N ASN A 65 34.15 15.23 -0.52
CA ASN A 65 34.16 16.40 -1.41
C ASN A 65 33.58 16.11 -2.82
N GLN A 66 33.44 14.84 -3.18
CA GLN A 66 32.86 14.37 -4.45
C GLN A 66 31.41 13.90 -4.27
N GLN A 67 30.80 14.15 -3.10
CA GLN A 67 29.46 13.68 -2.71
C GLN A 67 29.31 12.15 -2.63
N ASN A 68 30.42 11.43 -2.42
CA ASN A 68 30.38 10.00 -2.13
C ASN A 68 30.32 9.75 -0.61
N LEU A 69 29.66 8.68 -0.21
CA LEU A 69 29.69 8.18 1.17
C LEU A 69 31.15 7.98 1.59
N LYS A 70 31.51 8.56 2.74
CA LYS A 70 32.84 8.41 3.31
C LYS A 70 33.21 6.93 3.46
N VAL A 71 34.42 6.56 3.05
CA VAL A 71 34.92 5.17 3.05
C VAL A 71 34.80 4.51 4.43
N SER A 72 34.95 5.27 5.52
CA SER A 72 34.80 4.77 6.89
C SER A 72 33.40 4.24 7.21
N LEU A 73 32.37 4.70 6.48
CA LEU A 73 30.98 4.28 6.65
C LEU A 73 30.61 3.10 5.75
N ALA A 74 31.46 2.78 4.77
CA ALA A 74 31.19 1.73 3.81
C ALA A 74 31.16 0.34 4.47
N SER A 75 31.74 0.13 5.65
CA SER A 75 31.69 -1.16 6.35
C SER A 75 30.51 -1.31 7.32
N ASP A 76 29.80 -0.23 7.67
CA ASP A 76 28.66 -0.28 8.60
C ASP A 76 27.36 -0.62 7.84
N VAL A 77 27.12 -1.92 7.72
CA VAL A 77 25.96 -2.46 7.00
C VAL A 77 24.63 -1.98 7.59
N ARG A 78 24.52 -1.78 8.91
CA ARG A 78 23.28 -1.31 9.54
C ARG A 78 23.04 0.16 9.22
N ALA A 79 24.07 0.99 9.27
CA ALA A 79 23.98 2.39 8.86
C ALA A 79 23.65 2.53 7.37
N LEU A 80 24.29 1.73 6.51
CA LEU A 80 23.99 1.69 5.07
C LEU A 80 22.54 1.27 4.81
N LEU A 81 22.03 0.27 5.52
CA LEU A 81 20.64 -0.18 5.39
C LEU A 81 19.65 0.90 5.87
N ALA A 82 19.95 1.59 6.96
CA ALA A 82 19.12 2.69 7.45
C ALA A 82 19.10 3.86 6.46
N LEU A 83 20.27 4.23 5.90
CA LEU A 83 20.36 5.26 4.87
C LEU A 83 19.65 4.84 3.58
N TYR A 84 19.78 3.57 3.17
CA TYR A 84 19.05 3.02 2.02
C TYR A 84 17.54 3.24 2.17
N GLU A 85 16.95 2.87 3.31
CA GLU A 85 15.51 3.07 3.55
C GLU A 85 15.14 4.56 3.60
N ALA A 86 15.92 5.37 4.33
CA ALA A 86 15.72 6.81 4.45
C ALA A 86 15.76 7.53 3.09
N ALA A 87 16.72 7.17 2.24
CA ALA A 87 16.92 7.80 0.95
C ALA A 87 15.75 7.58 -0.02
N HIS A 88 14.98 6.50 0.14
CA HIS A 88 13.76 6.25 -0.65
C HIS A 88 12.58 7.17 -0.31
N LEU A 89 12.70 8.03 0.71
CA LEU A 89 11.79 9.14 1.00
C LEU A 89 12.19 10.46 0.32
N GLY A 90 13.21 10.44 -0.53
CA GLY A 90 13.65 11.61 -1.28
C GLY A 90 12.67 12.06 -2.35
N THR A 91 12.65 13.36 -2.60
CA THR A 91 11.92 14.00 -3.70
C THR A 91 12.80 14.16 -4.94
N PRO A 92 12.24 14.41 -6.14
CA PRO A 92 13.03 14.54 -7.38
C PRO A 92 14.13 15.61 -7.34
N ASP A 93 13.97 16.65 -6.52
CA ASP A 93 14.93 17.76 -6.41
C ASP A 93 16.10 17.44 -5.44
N GLU A 94 16.06 16.31 -4.74
CA GLU A 94 17.05 15.92 -3.73
C GLU A 94 18.08 14.95 -4.31
N GLN A 95 19.00 15.51 -5.11
CA GLN A 95 20.08 14.73 -5.74
C GLN A 95 20.92 13.94 -4.73
N LEU A 96 21.15 14.50 -3.54
CA LEU A 96 21.87 13.82 -2.46
C LEU A 96 21.24 12.46 -2.11
N LEU A 97 19.90 12.41 -1.98
CA LEU A 97 19.20 11.18 -1.63
C LEU A 97 19.15 10.20 -2.81
N THR A 98 19.03 10.71 -4.04
CA THR A 98 19.11 9.87 -5.25
C THR A 98 20.47 9.17 -5.34
N GLU A 99 21.54 9.90 -5.06
CA GLU A 99 22.90 9.37 -5.09
C GLU A 99 23.16 8.43 -3.90
N ALA A 100 22.62 8.73 -2.71
CA ALA A 100 22.64 7.83 -1.55
C ALA A 100 21.92 6.51 -1.84
N GLN A 101 20.77 6.52 -2.53
CA GLN A 101 20.09 5.29 -2.98
C GLN A 101 21.01 4.45 -3.86
N ARG A 102 21.68 5.07 -4.85
CA ARG A 102 22.58 4.40 -5.79
C ARG A 102 23.77 3.75 -5.07
N GLN A 103 24.45 4.50 -4.22
CA GLN A 103 25.64 4.04 -3.51
C GLN A 103 25.33 2.96 -2.48
N THR A 104 24.31 3.17 -1.64
CA THR A 104 23.91 2.17 -0.64
C THR A 104 23.45 0.88 -1.31
N THR A 105 22.70 0.95 -2.41
CA THR A 105 22.32 -0.23 -3.20
C THR A 105 23.53 -1.00 -3.70
N SER A 106 24.53 -0.30 -4.26
CA SER A 106 25.75 -0.92 -4.79
C SER A 106 26.56 -1.62 -3.69
N LEU A 107 26.78 -0.91 -2.57
CA LEU A 107 27.52 -1.43 -1.43
C LEU A 107 26.81 -2.64 -0.80
N LEU A 108 25.52 -2.53 -0.49
CA LEU A 108 24.74 -3.61 0.10
C LEU A 108 24.69 -4.86 -0.79
N LYS A 109 24.62 -4.70 -2.12
CA LYS A 109 24.71 -5.82 -3.08
C LYS A 109 26.08 -6.49 -3.04
N SER A 110 27.16 -5.71 -3.03
CA SER A 110 28.53 -6.24 -2.99
C SER A 110 28.84 -7.01 -1.70
N MET A 111 28.20 -6.64 -0.58
CA MET A 111 28.40 -7.28 0.71
C MET A 111 27.55 -8.53 0.89
N GLY A 112 26.40 -8.63 0.21
CA GLY A 112 25.33 -9.60 0.50
C GLY A 112 25.79 -11.05 0.66
N ASP A 113 26.76 -11.50 -0.14
CA ASP A 113 27.28 -12.88 -0.13
C ASP A 113 28.25 -13.16 1.03
N HIS A 114 28.74 -12.12 1.70
CA HIS A 114 29.71 -12.20 2.81
C HIS A 114 29.09 -11.89 4.18
N LEU A 115 27.80 -11.53 4.23
CA LEU A 115 27.12 -11.21 5.48
C LEU A 115 26.59 -12.46 6.18
N GLU A 116 26.71 -12.47 7.51
CA GLU A 116 26.08 -13.49 8.34
C GLU A 116 24.58 -13.22 8.53
N LYS A 117 23.82 -14.28 8.84
CA LYS A 117 22.42 -14.15 9.25
C LYS A 117 22.33 -13.63 10.68
N PRO A 118 21.33 -12.79 11.00
CA PRO A 118 20.15 -12.44 10.18
C PRO A 118 20.34 -11.21 9.27
N LEU A 119 21.49 -10.53 9.37
CA LEU A 119 21.71 -9.26 8.67
C LEU A 119 21.67 -9.43 7.14
N ALA A 120 22.24 -10.53 6.62
CA ALA A 120 22.15 -10.89 5.21
C ALA A 120 20.69 -10.99 4.71
N ASP A 121 19.80 -11.59 5.51
CA ASP A 121 18.39 -11.75 5.14
C ASP A 121 17.64 -10.41 5.21
N LYS A 122 17.98 -9.51 6.16
CA LYS A 122 17.46 -8.13 6.21
C LYS A 122 17.89 -7.31 4.99
N VAL A 123 19.16 -7.39 4.60
CA VAL A 123 19.68 -6.70 3.41
C VAL A 123 19.00 -7.22 2.15
N ARG A 124 18.89 -8.55 1.98
CA ARG A 124 18.19 -9.14 0.84
C ARG A 124 16.73 -8.70 0.79
N HIS A 125 16.05 -8.69 1.95
CA HIS A 125 14.67 -8.21 2.05
C HIS A 125 14.58 -6.76 1.59
N ALA A 126 15.33 -5.81 2.17
CA ALA A 126 15.26 -4.41 1.77
C ALA A 126 15.57 -4.17 0.28
N LEU A 127 16.60 -4.83 -0.27
CA LEU A 127 17.00 -4.67 -1.67
C LEU A 127 15.97 -5.19 -2.68
N GLN A 128 15.09 -6.12 -2.31
CA GLN A 128 13.98 -6.54 -3.18
C GLN A 128 12.96 -5.42 -3.38
N THR A 129 12.65 -4.71 -2.30
CA THR A 129 11.71 -3.57 -2.30
C THR A 129 11.94 -2.78 -1.01
N PRO A 130 12.16 -1.46 -1.08
CA PRO A 130 12.27 -0.61 0.11
C PRO A 130 11.01 -0.69 0.98
N SER A 131 11.17 -0.62 2.30
CA SER A 131 10.09 -0.74 3.27
C SER A 131 8.97 0.28 3.04
N PHE A 132 9.29 1.50 2.58
CA PHE A 132 8.29 2.54 2.28
C PHE A 132 7.30 2.14 1.18
N ARG A 133 7.74 1.32 0.23
CA ARG A 133 6.95 0.92 -0.94
C ARG A 133 6.17 -0.37 -0.72
N ARG A 134 6.30 -1.00 0.45
CA ARG A 134 5.65 -2.27 0.76
C ARG A 134 4.29 -2.07 1.40
N MET A 135 3.37 -2.96 1.05
CA MET A 135 2.11 -3.13 1.77
C MET A 135 2.40 -3.52 3.22
N LYS A 136 1.87 -2.75 4.19
CA LYS A 136 2.20 -2.90 5.61
C LYS A 136 1.94 -4.31 6.17
N ARG A 137 0.85 -4.97 5.77
CA ARG A 137 0.56 -6.36 6.18
C ARG A 137 1.55 -7.38 5.62
N LEU A 138 1.96 -7.21 4.36
CA LEU A 138 2.95 -8.09 3.75
C LEU A 138 4.33 -7.89 4.39
N GLU A 139 4.69 -6.62 4.65
CA GLU A 139 5.89 -6.28 5.40
C GLU A 139 5.89 -6.93 6.78
N ALA A 140 4.82 -6.80 7.56
CA ALA A 140 4.71 -7.44 8.88
C ALA A 140 4.92 -8.96 8.81
N ARG A 141 4.28 -9.64 7.84
CA ARG A 141 4.45 -11.09 7.65
C ARG A 141 5.90 -11.49 7.39
N GLN A 142 6.63 -10.69 6.61
CA GLN A 142 8.02 -10.95 6.22
C GLN A 142 9.00 -10.50 7.31
N TYR A 143 8.68 -9.45 8.05
CA TYR A 143 9.55 -8.82 9.03
C TYR A 143 9.54 -9.53 10.38
N ILE A 144 8.40 -10.07 10.84
CA ILE A 144 8.31 -10.82 12.11
C ILE A 144 9.44 -11.86 12.27
N PRO A 145 9.68 -12.79 11.31
CA PRO A 145 10.77 -13.76 11.44
C PRO A 145 12.17 -13.12 11.38
N LEU A 146 12.35 -12.03 10.62
CA LEU A 146 13.62 -11.30 10.58
C LEU A 146 13.91 -10.57 11.89
N TYR A 147 12.85 -10.08 12.55
CA TYR A 147 12.93 -9.42 13.85
C TYR A 147 13.27 -10.44 14.94
N GLU A 148 12.61 -11.60 14.94
CA GLU A 148 12.88 -12.71 15.87
C GLU A 148 14.32 -13.21 15.82
N GLN A 149 14.94 -13.25 14.64
CA GLN A 149 16.31 -13.71 14.50
C GLN A 149 17.36 -12.66 14.93
N ASP A 150 17.02 -11.37 14.91
CA ASP A 150 17.95 -10.29 15.28
C ASP A 150 17.91 -10.01 16.78
N LYS A 151 18.61 -10.87 17.53
CA LYS A 151 18.69 -10.82 18.99
C LYS A 151 19.21 -9.50 19.56
N GLU A 152 19.91 -8.69 18.78
CA GLU A 152 20.43 -7.40 19.25
C GLU A 152 19.36 -6.30 19.24
N ASP A 153 18.44 -6.33 18.28
CA ASP A 153 17.37 -5.33 18.14
C ASP A 153 15.97 -5.85 18.56
N CYS A 154 15.84 -7.15 18.80
CA CYS A 154 14.58 -7.80 19.13
C CYS A 154 14.11 -7.48 20.56
N ASN A 155 12.93 -6.90 20.67
CA ASN A 155 12.17 -6.79 21.91
C ASN A 155 11.16 -7.94 21.98
N GLU A 156 11.34 -8.83 22.96
CA GLU A 156 10.55 -10.06 23.08
C GLU A 156 9.05 -9.79 23.26
N LEU A 157 8.67 -8.78 24.05
CA LEU A 157 7.26 -8.41 24.27
C LEU A 157 6.61 -7.87 22.99
N ALA A 158 7.33 -7.01 22.24
CA ALA A 158 6.83 -6.50 20.97
C ALA A 158 6.70 -7.62 19.93
N LEU A 159 7.62 -8.59 19.91
CA LEU A 159 7.56 -9.75 19.03
C LEU A 159 6.35 -10.65 19.36
N GLU A 160 6.14 -10.94 20.65
CA GLU A 160 5.01 -11.76 21.10
C GLU A 160 3.67 -11.10 20.73
N LEU A 161 3.53 -9.80 21.04
CA LEU A 161 2.36 -9.02 20.65
C LEU A 161 2.14 -9.05 19.14
N ALA A 162 3.19 -8.84 18.33
CA ALA A 162 3.10 -8.87 16.88
C ALA A 162 2.63 -10.21 16.32
N LYS A 163 3.11 -11.33 16.87
CA LYS A 163 2.68 -12.67 16.46
C LYS A 163 1.19 -12.89 16.78
N LEU A 164 0.77 -12.59 18.02
CA LEU A 164 -0.62 -12.77 18.45
C LEU A 164 -1.58 -11.88 17.65
N ASP A 165 -1.24 -10.60 17.51
CA ASP A 165 -2.03 -9.63 16.76
C ASP A 165 -2.18 -10.03 15.29
N PHE A 166 -1.08 -10.47 14.65
CA PHE A 166 -1.11 -10.93 13.27
C PHE A 166 -2.07 -12.12 13.09
N TYR A 167 -2.06 -13.10 13.99
CA TYR A 167 -2.99 -14.24 13.93
C TYR A 167 -4.43 -13.83 14.17
N LEU A 168 -4.70 -12.92 15.10
CA LEU A 168 -6.04 -12.42 15.37
C LEU A 168 -6.62 -11.68 14.17
N LEU A 169 -5.85 -10.75 13.61
CA LEU A 169 -6.25 -10.02 12.41
C LEU A 169 -6.42 -10.95 11.21
N GLN A 170 -5.52 -11.92 11.02
CA GLN A 170 -5.66 -12.89 9.93
C GLN A 170 -6.97 -13.69 10.04
N ARG A 171 -7.44 -14.02 11.25
CA ARG A 171 -8.74 -14.67 11.43
C ARG A 171 -9.90 -13.78 10.98
N ILE A 172 -9.87 -12.50 11.34
CA ILE A 172 -10.87 -11.51 10.91
C ILE A 172 -10.84 -11.38 9.38
N HIS A 173 -9.66 -11.20 8.80
CA HIS A 173 -9.50 -11.02 7.35
C HIS A 173 -9.95 -12.25 6.56
N ARG A 174 -9.74 -13.47 7.07
CA ARG A 174 -10.25 -14.70 6.43
C ARG A 174 -11.78 -14.75 6.38
N GLU A 175 -12.46 -14.32 7.45
CA GLU A 175 -13.91 -14.24 7.43
C GLU A 175 -14.38 -13.16 6.46
N GLU A 176 -13.73 -12.00 6.45
CA GLU A 176 -14.05 -10.93 5.48
C GLU A 176 -13.86 -11.39 4.02
N VAL A 177 -12.76 -12.12 3.69
CA VAL A 177 -12.56 -12.70 2.34
C VAL A 177 -13.70 -13.66 1.99
N LYS A 178 -14.09 -14.53 2.93
CA LYS A 178 -15.18 -15.48 2.73
C LYS A 178 -16.48 -14.74 2.42
N GLU A 179 -16.84 -13.73 3.20
CA GLU A 179 -18.02 -12.89 2.95
C GLU A 179 -17.99 -12.24 1.55
N ILE A 180 -16.83 -11.73 1.12
CA ILE A 180 -16.67 -11.14 -0.22
C ILE A 180 -16.82 -12.19 -1.32
N CYS A 181 -16.24 -13.37 -1.15
CA CYS A 181 -16.41 -14.46 -2.10
C CYS A 181 -17.86 -14.94 -2.17
N GLU A 182 -18.54 -15.12 -1.04
CA GLU A 182 -19.95 -15.51 -0.98
C GLU A 182 -20.85 -14.45 -1.63
N TRP A 183 -20.59 -13.16 -1.35
CA TRP A 183 -21.27 -12.07 -2.03
C TRP A 183 -21.06 -12.12 -3.55
N TYR A 184 -19.81 -12.21 -4.01
CA TYR A 184 -19.51 -12.16 -5.44
C TYR A 184 -20.13 -13.33 -6.22
N HIS A 185 -20.00 -14.55 -5.68
CA HIS A 185 -20.55 -15.75 -6.32
C HIS A 185 -22.05 -15.93 -6.06
N GLY A 186 -22.63 -15.25 -5.08
CA GLY A 186 -24.08 -15.25 -4.82
C GLY A 186 -24.87 -14.36 -5.78
N LEU A 187 -24.21 -13.49 -6.55
CA LEU A 187 -24.83 -12.64 -7.55
C LEU A 187 -24.91 -13.35 -8.91
N GLU A 188 -26.06 -13.28 -9.58
CA GLU A 188 -26.20 -13.81 -10.94
C GLU A 188 -25.41 -13.01 -11.97
N SER A 189 -25.37 -11.67 -11.83
CA SER A 189 -24.79 -10.79 -12.85
C SER A 189 -23.30 -11.06 -13.11
N PRO A 190 -22.40 -11.15 -12.10
CA PRO A 190 -21.01 -11.52 -12.33
C PRO A 190 -20.85 -12.87 -13.02
N GLN A 191 -21.68 -13.88 -12.71
CA GLN A 191 -21.58 -15.21 -13.32
C GLN A 191 -21.87 -15.21 -14.83
N ARG A 192 -22.60 -14.20 -15.33
CA ARG A 192 -22.91 -14.04 -16.76
C ARG A 192 -21.80 -13.31 -17.54
N LEU A 193 -20.79 -12.77 -16.85
CA LEU A 193 -19.64 -12.09 -17.44
C LEU A 193 -18.51 -13.09 -17.75
N PHE A 194 -18.80 -14.11 -18.56
CA PHE A 194 -17.89 -15.24 -18.82
C PHE A 194 -16.53 -14.85 -19.42
N TYR A 195 -16.42 -13.66 -20.01
CA TYR A 195 -15.18 -13.13 -20.58
C TYR A 195 -14.26 -12.47 -19.54
N ALA A 196 -14.81 -12.09 -18.38
CA ALA A 196 -14.09 -11.27 -17.40
C ALA A 196 -13.25 -12.13 -16.44
N ARG A 197 -12.18 -11.52 -15.92
CA ARG A 197 -11.38 -12.11 -14.85
C ARG A 197 -12.14 -12.00 -13.53
N HIS A 198 -12.62 -13.13 -13.02
CA HIS A 198 -13.26 -13.22 -11.70
C HIS A 198 -12.21 -13.34 -10.58
N ARG A 199 -11.98 -12.25 -9.86
CA ARG A 199 -10.88 -12.11 -8.86
C ARG A 199 -11.34 -11.52 -7.50
N PRO A 200 -12.40 -12.05 -6.85
CA PRO A 200 -12.91 -11.47 -5.61
C PRO A 200 -11.92 -11.55 -4.43
N THR A 201 -11.13 -12.63 -4.36
CA THR A 201 -10.09 -12.79 -3.34
C THR A 201 -8.98 -11.76 -3.50
N GLU A 202 -8.53 -11.54 -4.74
CA GLU A 202 -7.50 -10.56 -5.05
C GLU A 202 -8.04 -9.13 -4.86
N ALA A 203 -9.29 -8.86 -5.22
CA ALA A 203 -9.94 -7.57 -4.93
C ALA A 203 -9.94 -7.26 -3.43
N TYR A 204 -10.22 -8.26 -2.58
CA TYR A 204 -10.08 -8.11 -1.14
C TYR A 204 -8.62 -7.89 -0.71
N PHE A 205 -7.67 -8.64 -1.28
CA PHE A 205 -6.25 -8.46 -0.97
C PHE A 205 -5.76 -7.04 -1.27
N TRP A 206 -6.24 -6.42 -2.35
CA TRP A 206 -5.98 -5.01 -2.65
C TRP A 206 -6.58 -4.08 -1.60
N ALA A 207 -7.84 -4.29 -1.20
CA ALA A 207 -8.48 -3.51 -0.15
C ALA A 207 -7.75 -3.64 1.21
N LEU A 208 -7.28 -4.83 1.55
CA LEU A 208 -6.48 -5.09 2.75
C LEU A 208 -5.17 -4.29 2.76
N GLY A 209 -4.61 -4.00 1.58
CA GLY A 209 -3.40 -3.20 1.45
C GLY A 209 -3.59 -1.73 1.78
N VAL A 210 -4.82 -1.21 1.65
CA VAL A 210 -5.13 0.20 1.93
C VAL A 210 -5.28 0.44 3.44
N TYR A 211 -6.01 -0.42 4.14
CA TYR A 211 -6.16 -0.38 5.60
C TYR A 211 -6.46 -1.77 6.15
N TYR A 212 -5.67 -2.23 7.12
CA TYR A 212 -5.74 -3.60 7.64
C TYR A 212 -6.31 -3.68 9.05
N GLU A 213 -6.41 -2.53 9.72
CA GLU A 213 -6.81 -2.38 11.10
C GLU A 213 -8.30 -2.75 11.27
N PRO A 214 -8.70 -3.36 12.39
CA PRO A 214 -10.03 -3.97 12.54
C PRO A 214 -11.18 -2.96 12.44
N GLN A 215 -10.97 -1.71 12.87
CA GLN A 215 -11.97 -0.63 12.77
C GLN A 215 -12.39 -0.32 11.33
N TYR A 216 -11.56 -0.67 10.33
CA TYR A 216 -11.86 -0.45 8.92
C TYR A 216 -12.49 -1.66 8.22
N ALA A 217 -12.95 -2.68 8.96
CA ALA A 217 -13.58 -3.87 8.38
C ALA A 217 -14.71 -3.56 7.39
N LYS A 218 -15.63 -2.66 7.77
CA LYS A 218 -16.73 -2.24 6.89
C LYS A 218 -16.21 -1.55 5.62
N ALA A 219 -15.26 -0.63 5.79
CA ALA A 219 -14.65 0.08 4.67
C ALA A 219 -13.92 -0.88 3.72
N ARG A 220 -13.17 -1.87 4.25
CA ARG A 220 -12.46 -2.87 3.44
C ARG A 220 -13.41 -3.68 2.60
N LYS A 221 -14.49 -4.15 3.20
CA LYS A 221 -15.48 -4.96 2.47
C LYS A 221 -16.12 -4.14 1.35
N LEU A 222 -16.53 -2.89 1.61
CA LEU A 222 -17.09 -2.02 0.57
C LEU A 222 -16.06 -1.72 -0.54
N LEU A 223 -14.81 -1.46 -0.18
CA LEU A 223 -13.73 -1.24 -1.15
C LEU A 223 -13.43 -2.50 -1.98
N ALA A 224 -13.40 -3.68 -1.37
CA ALA A 224 -13.20 -4.95 -2.06
C ALA A 224 -14.33 -5.21 -3.07
N LYS A 225 -15.59 -4.95 -2.68
CA LYS A 225 -16.73 -5.03 -3.59
C LYS A 225 -16.59 -4.07 -4.77
N PHE A 226 -16.21 -2.83 -4.50
CA PHE A 226 -15.94 -1.85 -5.54
C PHE A 226 -14.83 -2.32 -6.49
N ILE A 227 -13.66 -2.73 -5.98
CA ILE A 227 -12.55 -3.24 -6.80
C ILE A 227 -12.97 -4.44 -7.66
N ALA A 228 -13.79 -5.35 -7.10
CA ALA A 228 -14.30 -6.51 -7.82
C ALA A 228 -15.20 -6.15 -9.03
N THR A 229 -15.74 -4.93 -9.08
CA THR A 229 -16.48 -4.43 -10.24
C THR A 229 -15.58 -3.78 -11.30
N ILE A 230 -14.37 -3.34 -10.94
CA ILE A 230 -13.45 -2.65 -11.86
C ILE A 230 -12.77 -3.63 -12.81
N THR A 231 -12.39 -4.83 -12.38
CA THR A 231 -11.76 -5.80 -13.28
C THR A 231 -12.67 -6.21 -14.45
N PRO A 232 -13.96 -6.56 -14.24
CA PRO A 232 -14.84 -6.83 -15.36
C PRO A 232 -15.13 -5.59 -16.23
N TYR A 233 -15.06 -4.39 -15.65
CA TYR A 233 -15.19 -3.14 -16.40
C TYR A 233 -14.07 -3.00 -17.43
N ASP A 234 -12.83 -3.12 -16.97
CA ASP A 234 -11.59 -3.12 -17.78
C ASP A 234 -11.66 -4.18 -18.88
N ASP A 235 -12.00 -5.43 -18.52
CA ASP A 235 -12.14 -6.53 -19.48
C ASP A 235 -13.22 -6.30 -20.54
N THR A 236 -14.27 -5.55 -20.21
CA THR A 236 -15.35 -5.21 -21.16
C THR A 236 -14.81 -4.33 -22.29
N PHE A 237 -13.98 -3.35 -21.97
CA PHE A 237 -13.43 -2.43 -22.97
C PHE A 237 -12.22 -3.04 -23.72
N ASP A 238 -11.33 -3.73 -23.01
CA ASP A 238 -10.05 -4.15 -23.58
C ASP A 238 -10.11 -5.50 -24.33
N ASN A 239 -10.94 -6.44 -23.85
CA ASN A 239 -10.86 -7.84 -24.25
C ASN A 239 -12.14 -8.40 -24.87
N TYR A 240 -13.26 -7.68 -24.81
CA TYR A 240 -14.56 -8.22 -25.22
C TYR A 240 -15.36 -7.32 -26.15
N GLY A 241 -15.57 -6.06 -25.78
CA GLY A 241 -16.54 -5.22 -26.44
C GLY A 241 -16.14 -4.83 -27.86
N ILE A 242 -17.14 -4.78 -28.75
CA ILE A 242 -17.01 -4.18 -30.08
C ILE A 242 -17.50 -2.73 -30.04
N TRP A 243 -16.90 -1.87 -30.85
CA TRP A 243 -17.13 -0.41 -30.79
C TRP A 243 -18.62 -0.03 -30.84
N GLU A 244 -19.39 -0.67 -31.72
CA GLU A 244 -20.82 -0.41 -31.90
C GLU A 244 -21.66 -0.71 -30.65
N GLU A 245 -21.21 -1.65 -29.82
CA GLU A 245 -21.86 -2.03 -28.56
C GLU A 245 -21.30 -1.27 -27.36
N LEU A 246 -20.01 -0.90 -27.39
CA LEU A 246 -19.34 -0.14 -26.35
C LEU A 246 -19.85 1.30 -26.27
N GLN A 247 -20.21 1.92 -27.39
CA GLN A 247 -20.73 3.29 -27.37
C GLN A 247 -22.05 3.43 -26.58
N PRO A 248 -23.12 2.66 -26.87
CA PRO A 248 -24.35 2.73 -26.07
C PRO A 248 -24.13 2.26 -24.62
N PHE A 249 -23.25 1.29 -24.39
CA PHE A 249 -22.87 0.88 -23.04
C PHE A 249 -22.19 2.01 -22.25
N ALA A 250 -21.20 2.68 -22.85
CA ALA A 250 -20.49 3.81 -22.25
C ALA A 250 -21.46 4.95 -21.91
N ASP A 251 -22.42 5.26 -22.79
CA ASP A 251 -23.44 6.27 -22.53
C ASP A 251 -24.30 5.94 -21.30
N VAL A 252 -24.72 4.68 -21.14
CA VAL A 252 -25.47 4.22 -19.95
C VAL A 252 -24.58 4.30 -18.70
N MET A 253 -23.34 3.84 -18.81
CA MET A 253 -22.34 3.89 -17.73
C MET A 253 -21.96 5.30 -17.33
N GLN A 254 -22.10 6.31 -18.19
CA GLN A 254 -21.89 7.72 -17.84
C GLN A 254 -23.11 8.36 -17.17
N ARG A 255 -24.32 7.97 -17.61
CA ARG A 255 -25.58 8.51 -17.09
C ARG A 255 -25.97 7.93 -15.73
N TRP A 256 -25.56 6.69 -15.43
CA TRP A 256 -25.92 5.99 -14.19
C TRP A 256 -27.44 5.86 -13.98
N ASP A 257 -28.17 5.59 -15.06
CA ASP A 257 -29.62 5.41 -14.99
C ASP A 257 -29.99 3.93 -15.15
N MET A 258 -30.49 3.32 -14.06
CA MET A 258 -30.96 1.93 -14.05
C MET A 258 -32.07 1.67 -15.08
N LYS A 259 -32.85 2.68 -15.49
CA LYS A 259 -33.88 2.52 -16.53
C LYS A 259 -33.26 2.32 -17.91
N GLU A 260 -32.09 2.89 -18.16
CA GLU A 260 -31.37 2.75 -19.42
C GLU A 260 -30.62 1.41 -19.49
N VAL A 261 -30.31 0.80 -18.35
CA VAL A 261 -29.70 -0.55 -18.28
C VAL A 261 -30.59 -1.61 -18.92
N GLU A 262 -31.91 -1.46 -18.87
CA GLU A 262 -32.86 -2.38 -19.52
C GLU A 262 -32.77 -2.35 -21.06
N LYS A 263 -32.18 -1.30 -21.63
CA LYS A 263 -31.99 -1.15 -23.08
C LYS A 263 -30.68 -1.78 -23.56
N LEU A 264 -29.78 -2.13 -22.64
CA LEU A 264 -28.55 -2.85 -22.96
C LEU A 264 -28.86 -4.34 -23.16
N ASN A 265 -28.15 -4.97 -24.07
CA ASN A 265 -28.31 -6.39 -24.36
C ASN A 265 -27.25 -7.23 -23.65
N GLY A 266 -27.64 -8.45 -23.28
CA GLY A 266 -26.73 -9.49 -22.78
C GLY A 266 -25.85 -9.02 -21.63
N CYS A 267 -24.55 -9.32 -21.77
CA CYS A 267 -23.56 -9.11 -20.71
C CYS A 267 -23.35 -7.65 -20.30
N TYR A 268 -23.57 -6.67 -21.19
CA TYR A 268 -23.45 -5.25 -20.84
C TYR A 268 -24.52 -4.83 -19.83
N SER A 269 -25.74 -5.38 -19.97
CA SER A 269 -26.81 -5.16 -19.01
C SER A 269 -26.49 -5.83 -17.67
N ASP A 270 -25.92 -7.03 -17.69
CA ASP A 270 -25.52 -7.74 -16.48
C ASP A 270 -24.41 -7.00 -15.75
N PHE A 271 -23.39 -6.52 -16.47
CA PHE A 271 -22.32 -5.73 -15.91
C PHE A 271 -22.84 -4.41 -15.31
N ALA A 272 -23.67 -3.66 -16.04
CA ALA A 272 -24.20 -2.40 -15.54
C ALA A 272 -25.06 -2.61 -14.26
N ARG A 273 -25.87 -3.67 -14.21
CA ARG A 273 -26.60 -4.05 -12.97
C ARG A 273 -25.64 -4.39 -11.84
N PHE A 274 -24.56 -5.13 -12.12
CA PHE A 274 -23.57 -5.49 -11.11
C PHE A 274 -22.87 -4.25 -10.52
N MET A 275 -22.37 -3.36 -11.38
CA MET A 275 -21.72 -2.12 -10.95
C MET A 275 -22.70 -1.21 -10.19
N PHE A 276 -23.87 -0.90 -10.77
CA PHE A 276 -24.81 0.04 -10.16
C PHE A 276 -25.40 -0.53 -8.86
N GLY A 277 -25.70 -1.83 -8.82
CA GLY A 277 -26.14 -2.51 -7.60
C GLY A 277 -25.11 -2.43 -6.49
N THR A 278 -23.83 -2.66 -6.80
CA THR A 278 -22.73 -2.53 -5.84
C THR A 278 -22.60 -1.10 -5.32
N MET A 279 -22.78 -0.11 -6.19
CA MET A 279 -22.66 1.30 -5.81
C MET A 279 -23.84 1.80 -4.98
N ILE A 280 -25.06 1.29 -5.25
CA ILE A 280 -26.23 1.49 -4.39
C ILE A 280 -25.99 0.86 -3.01
N GLU A 281 -25.39 -0.34 -2.96
CA GLU A 281 -25.04 -0.97 -1.68
C GLU A 281 -24.05 -0.09 -0.88
N ILE A 282 -23.02 0.45 -1.55
CA ILE A 282 -22.05 1.37 -0.94
C ILE A 282 -22.74 2.65 -0.45
N GLU A 283 -23.61 3.26 -1.26
CA GLU A 283 -24.36 4.46 -0.88
C GLU A 283 -25.17 4.23 0.40
N ASN A 284 -25.92 3.12 0.44
CA ASN A 284 -26.78 2.76 1.58
C ASN A 284 -25.99 2.41 2.84
N ALA A 285 -24.73 1.96 2.68
CA ALA A 285 -23.86 1.67 3.78
C ALA A 285 -23.25 2.92 4.45
N LEU A 286 -23.33 4.09 3.79
CA LEU A 286 -22.79 5.37 4.28
C LEU A 286 -23.89 6.24 4.94
N PRO A 287 -23.51 7.23 5.78
CA PRO A 287 -24.48 8.19 6.33
C PRO A 287 -25.23 8.93 5.20
N LYS A 288 -26.55 9.12 5.35
CA LYS A 288 -27.44 9.63 4.27
C LYS A 288 -27.00 10.96 3.68
N ASP A 289 -26.43 11.81 4.51
CA ASP A 289 -25.91 13.15 4.20
C ASP A 289 -24.60 13.14 3.40
N THR A 290 -23.83 12.05 3.45
CA THR A 290 -22.53 11.94 2.77
C THR A 290 -22.48 10.84 1.71
N GLY A 291 -23.30 9.80 1.83
CA GLY A 291 -23.30 8.63 0.93
C GLY A 291 -23.48 9.02 -0.53
N ARG A 292 -24.57 9.75 -0.84
CA ARG A 292 -24.86 10.21 -2.20
C ARG A 292 -23.76 11.10 -2.78
N ARG A 293 -23.21 12.00 -1.96
CA ARG A 293 -22.12 12.90 -2.38
C ARG A 293 -20.86 12.10 -2.74
N ASN A 294 -20.49 11.13 -1.90
CA ASN A 294 -19.30 10.31 -2.10
C ASN A 294 -19.46 9.37 -3.31
N VAL A 295 -20.63 8.76 -3.48
CA VAL A 295 -20.90 7.92 -4.65
C VAL A 295 -20.93 8.73 -5.95
N ASN A 296 -21.49 9.94 -5.94
CA ASN A 296 -21.40 10.83 -7.10
C ASN A 296 -19.94 11.17 -7.46
N PHE A 297 -19.09 11.40 -6.46
CA PHE A 297 -17.66 11.63 -6.70
C PHE A 297 -16.95 10.40 -7.29
N ILE A 298 -17.24 9.20 -6.78
CA ILE A 298 -16.72 7.94 -7.35
C ILE A 298 -17.19 7.77 -8.79
N ARG A 299 -18.48 8.05 -9.07
CA ARG A 299 -19.03 8.03 -10.42
C ARG A 299 -18.28 8.99 -11.35
N ASP A 300 -17.99 10.21 -10.91
CA ASP A 300 -17.27 11.17 -11.73
C ASP A 300 -15.87 10.66 -12.09
N ILE A 301 -15.19 9.97 -11.17
CA ILE A 301 -13.90 9.30 -11.43
C ILE A 301 -14.09 8.17 -12.46
N ILE A 302 -15.06 7.28 -12.27
CA ILE A 302 -15.34 6.17 -13.21
C ILE A 302 -15.66 6.72 -14.60
N ASN A 303 -16.38 7.83 -14.70
CA ASN A 303 -16.69 8.48 -15.97
C ASN A 303 -15.44 9.00 -16.67
N GLN A 304 -14.42 9.46 -15.93
CA GLN A 304 -13.14 9.81 -16.55
C GLN A 304 -12.39 8.58 -17.05
N VAL A 305 -12.41 7.47 -16.30
CA VAL A 305 -11.84 6.19 -16.73
C VAL A 305 -12.54 5.68 -18.00
N CYS A 306 -13.88 5.74 -18.04
CA CYS A 306 -14.70 5.41 -19.20
C CYS A 306 -14.27 6.19 -20.46
N LYS A 307 -14.11 7.51 -20.32
CA LYS A 307 -13.64 8.38 -21.41
C LYS A 307 -12.24 8.01 -21.88
N GLY A 308 -11.37 7.62 -20.94
CA GLY A 308 -10.04 7.08 -21.23
C GLY A 308 -10.13 5.87 -22.17
N HIS A 309 -10.85 4.81 -21.77
CA HIS A 309 -11.01 3.60 -22.59
C HIS A 309 -11.64 3.91 -23.96
N VAL A 310 -12.67 4.75 -24.02
CA VAL A 310 -13.30 5.15 -25.30
C VAL A 310 -12.31 5.87 -26.22
N THR A 311 -11.41 6.70 -25.67
CA THR A 311 -10.37 7.40 -26.44
C THR A 311 -9.26 6.44 -26.90
N GLU A 312 -8.98 5.39 -26.13
CA GLU A 312 -7.92 4.42 -26.44
C GLU A 312 -8.32 3.45 -27.57
N ILE A 313 -9.63 3.20 -27.74
CA ILE A 313 -10.19 2.26 -28.72
C ILE A 313 -10.59 2.96 -30.05
N GLY A 314 -10.87 4.27 -30.03
CA GLY A 314 -11.33 5.05 -31.21
C GLY A 314 -10.21 5.72 -31.99
#